data_AF-A0A096MHS9-F1
#
_entry.id   AF-A0A096MHS9-F1
#
_cell.length_a   1.000
_cell.length_b   1.000
_cell.length_c   1.000
_cell.angle_alpha   90.00
_cell.angle_beta   90.00
_cell.angle_gamma   90.00
#
_symmetry.space_group_name_H-M   'P 1'
#
loop_
_entity.id
_entity.type
_entity.pdbx_description
1 polymer ?
#
loop_
_entity_poly.entity_id
_entity_poly.type
_entity_poly.pdbx_seq_one_letter_code
_entity_poly.pdbx_strand_id
1 'polypeptide(L)'
;MSFNYCLFNVTCSLLLLSVLVHSSVQSYRTGTETECDAAPFVPGHNLVGQGFDVVRLHIKADVIDVKTYLSPSKTCKLYSNPLQNHVLQKLPSSVADWSYVSQCSPDIHSRLHTSVSSRYEACAPLDTNDWSAGLDFPKGPESGKLDVGGTRSKAYKFATKRSKEDRYIFSTHSVTCGHYGFMLSNTPSLTLKFKKRLDILPPHYNSSTK
;
A
#
# COMPACT_ATOMS: atom_id res chain seq x y z
N MET A 1 -8.97 -59.75 -14.49
CA MET A 1 -9.39 -58.51 -15.17
C MET A 1 -8.59 -57.38 -14.57
N SER A 2 -7.47 -57.05 -15.21
CA SER A 2 -6.57 -55.96 -14.82
C SER A 2 -7.14 -54.65 -15.35
N PHE A 3 -7.37 -53.65 -14.49
CA PHE A 3 -7.55 -52.27 -14.94
C PHE A 3 -6.91 -51.29 -13.94
N ASN A 4 -5.71 -50.83 -14.34
CA ASN A 4 -5.15 -49.49 -14.21
C ASN A 4 -5.52 -48.63 -13.00
N TYR A 5 -4.69 -48.69 -11.95
CA TYR A 5 -4.62 -47.69 -10.87
C TYR A 5 -3.32 -46.85 -10.90
N CYS A 6 -2.58 -46.80 -12.02
CA CYS A 6 -1.31 -46.07 -12.10
C CYS A 6 -1.29 -44.83 -13.01
N LEU A 7 -2.40 -44.45 -13.66
CA LEU A 7 -2.42 -43.28 -14.55
C LEU A 7 -2.96 -41.98 -13.91
N PHE A 8 -3.51 -42.04 -12.68
CA PHE A 8 -4.14 -40.88 -12.04
C PHE A 8 -3.16 -40.02 -11.20
N ASN A 9 -2.00 -40.55 -10.84
CA ASN A 9 -1.04 -39.85 -9.96
C ASN A 9 -0.04 -38.95 -10.72
N VAL A 10 0.21 -39.22 -12.01
CA VAL A 10 1.19 -38.44 -12.78
C VAL A 10 0.57 -37.14 -13.32
N THR A 11 -0.71 -37.17 -13.69
CA THR A 11 -1.43 -35.99 -14.19
C THR A 11 -1.68 -34.94 -13.11
N CYS A 12 -1.93 -35.37 -11.87
CA CYS A 12 -2.15 -34.46 -10.74
C CYS A 12 -0.88 -33.71 -10.32
N SER A 13 0.28 -34.38 -10.31
CA SER A 13 1.58 -33.74 -10.05
C SER A 13 2.02 -32.79 -11.17
N LEU A 14 1.74 -33.11 -12.43
CA LEU A 14 2.00 -32.22 -13.58
C LEU A 14 1.08 -30.98 -13.57
N LEU A 15 -0.18 -31.13 -13.15
CA LEU A 15 -1.11 -30.02 -12.95
C LEU A 15 -0.64 -29.09 -11.81
N LEU A 16 -0.20 -29.63 -10.67
CA LEU A 16 0.37 -28.85 -9.57
C LEU A 16 1.65 -28.09 -9.97
N LEU A 17 2.53 -28.71 -10.77
CA LEU A 17 3.70 -28.05 -11.33
C LEU A 17 3.30 -26.95 -12.32
N SER A 18 2.30 -27.16 -13.17
CA SER A 18 1.82 -26.13 -14.12
C SER A 18 1.15 -24.93 -13.45
N VAL A 19 0.51 -25.13 -12.30
CA VAL A 19 -0.11 -24.07 -11.50
C VAL A 19 0.95 -23.27 -10.71
N LEU A 20 2.02 -23.92 -10.22
CA LEU A 20 3.14 -23.24 -9.57
C LEU A 20 3.94 -22.35 -10.54
N VAL A 21 4.00 -22.71 -11.83
CA VAL A 21 4.69 -21.95 -12.89
C VAL A 21 3.85 -20.79 -13.43
N HIS A 22 2.54 -20.73 -13.14
CA HIS A 22 1.67 -19.58 -13.44
C HIS A 22 1.74 -18.47 -12.39
N SER A 23 2.73 -18.50 -11.50
CA SER A 23 3.23 -17.28 -10.90
C SER A 23 3.78 -16.43 -12.04
N SER A 24 2.93 -15.59 -12.65
CA SER A 24 3.35 -14.63 -13.67
C SER A 24 4.26 -13.62 -12.98
N VAL A 25 5.51 -13.99 -12.73
CA VAL A 25 6.58 -13.07 -12.40
C VAL A 25 6.61 -12.15 -13.59
N GLN A 26 6.05 -10.95 -13.43
CA GLN A 26 5.95 -10.02 -14.53
C GLN A 26 7.37 -9.63 -14.89
N SER A 27 7.88 -10.22 -15.97
CA SER A 27 9.26 -10.04 -16.39
C SER A 27 9.41 -8.61 -16.88
N TYR A 28 10.21 -7.82 -16.18
CA TYR A 28 10.61 -6.51 -16.66
C TYR A 28 11.65 -6.64 -17.77
N ARG A 29 11.69 -5.65 -18.66
CA ARG A 29 12.77 -5.47 -19.63
C ARG A 29 13.73 -4.40 -19.13
N THR A 30 15.03 -4.63 -19.27
CA THR A 30 16.03 -3.57 -19.06
C THR A 30 16.00 -2.63 -20.27
N GLY A 31 15.68 -1.36 -20.03
CA GLY A 31 15.69 -0.30 -21.05
C GLY A 31 17.02 0.46 -21.08
N THR A 32 17.37 1.00 -22.24
CA THR A 32 18.43 2.01 -22.40
C THR A 32 18.00 3.36 -21.84
N GLU A 33 18.95 4.26 -21.56
CA GLU A 33 18.65 5.63 -21.07
C GLU A 33 17.58 6.33 -21.91
N THR A 34 17.71 6.28 -23.25
CA THR A 34 16.74 6.91 -24.17
C THR A 34 15.34 6.31 -24.07
N GLU A 35 15.22 4.99 -23.94
CA GLU A 35 13.92 4.33 -23.77
C GLU A 35 13.31 4.65 -22.40
N CYS A 36 14.14 4.72 -21.37
CA CYS A 36 13.75 5.07 -20.01
C CYS A 36 13.26 6.53 -19.92
N ASP A 37 13.88 7.45 -20.62
CA ASP A 37 13.46 8.85 -20.63
C ASP A 37 12.11 9.01 -21.35
N ALA A 38 11.92 8.29 -22.47
CA ALA A 38 10.69 8.30 -23.25
C ALA A 38 9.50 7.61 -22.56
N ALA A 39 9.74 6.53 -21.80
CA ALA A 39 8.67 5.80 -21.13
C ALA A 39 8.04 6.61 -19.98
N PRO A 40 6.71 6.65 -19.83
CA PRO A 40 6.09 7.24 -18.65
C PRO A 40 6.32 6.35 -17.42
N PHE A 41 6.17 6.90 -16.21
CA PHE A 41 6.16 6.09 -15.00
C PHE A 41 4.90 5.23 -14.90
N VAL A 42 5.00 4.10 -14.20
CA VAL A 42 3.83 3.29 -13.85
C VAL A 42 2.78 4.12 -13.08
N PRO A 43 1.46 3.88 -13.30
CA PRO A 43 0.40 4.64 -12.64
C PRO A 43 0.45 4.51 -11.11
N GLY A 44 0.39 5.63 -10.39
CA GLY A 44 0.41 5.63 -8.92
C GLY A 44 1.79 5.52 -8.28
N HIS A 45 2.89 5.48 -9.05
CA HIS A 45 4.28 5.45 -8.51
C HIS A 45 4.55 6.54 -7.46
N ASN A 46 3.93 7.71 -7.61
CA ASN A 46 4.10 8.86 -6.73
C ASN A 46 3.41 8.69 -5.36
N LEU A 47 2.47 7.76 -5.21
CA LEU A 47 1.76 7.51 -3.96
C LEU A 47 2.58 6.62 -3.00
N VAL A 48 3.36 5.69 -3.55
CA VAL A 48 4.11 4.69 -2.77
C VAL A 48 5.18 5.32 -1.87
N GLY A 49 5.69 6.49 -2.26
CA GLY A 49 6.72 7.19 -1.49
C GLY A 49 6.23 8.21 -0.48
N GLN A 50 4.92 8.31 -0.28
CA GLN A 50 4.32 9.34 0.55
C GLN A 50 4.19 8.90 2.01
N GLY A 51 4.50 9.81 2.93
CA GLY A 51 4.20 9.66 4.35
C GLY A 51 2.73 9.94 4.63
N PHE A 52 2.11 9.10 5.46
CA PHE A 52 0.69 9.16 5.78
C PHE A 52 0.47 9.55 7.26
N ASP A 53 -0.37 10.56 7.51
CA ASP A 53 -0.78 10.96 8.85
C ASP A 53 -1.93 10.06 9.30
N VAL A 54 -1.63 9.03 10.07
CA VAL A 54 -2.62 8.04 10.56
C VAL A 54 -3.73 8.66 11.42
N VAL A 55 -3.46 9.78 12.11
CA VAL A 55 -4.43 10.44 12.99
C VAL A 55 -5.47 11.23 12.18
N ARG A 56 -5.04 11.83 11.07
CA ARG A 56 -5.92 12.61 10.18
C ARG A 56 -6.42 11.84 8.96
N LEU A 57 -5.80 10.70 8.65
CA LEU A 57 -6.01 9.88 7.45
C LEU A 57 -5.76 10.65 6.14
N HIS A 58 -4.57 11.24 6.00
CA HIS A 58 -4.17 11.88 4.74
C HIS A 58 -2.66 11.81 4.47
N ILE A 59 -2.29 11.96 3.21
CA ILE A 59 -0.91 12.15 2.74
C ILE A 59 -0.34 13.45 3.32
N LYS A 60 0.89 13.43 3.83
CA LYS A 60 1.51 14.56 4.53
C LYS A 60 2.90 14.94 4.04
N ALA A 61 3.67 14.00 3.51
CA ALA A 61 5.06 14.25 3.17
C ALA A 61 5.54 13.39 2.00
N ASP A 62 6.55 13.87 1.27
CA ASP A 62 7.29 13.09 0.28
C ASP A 62 8.54 12.50 0.96
N VAL A 63 8.49 11.21 1.31
CA VAL A 63 9.50 10.55 2.14
C VAL A 63 10.50 9.79 1.29
N ILE A 64 10.00 8.90 0.43
CA ILE A 64 10.80 8.07 -0.47
C ILE A 64 11.00 8.77 -1.81
N ASP A 65 12.21 8.69 -2.34
CA ASP A 65 12.52 9.09 -3.71
C ASP A 65 11.93 8.08 -4.70
N VAL A 66 10.85 8.49 -5.33
CA VAL A 66 10.15 7.77 -6.40
C VAL A 66 10.38 8.42 -7.77
N LYS A 67 11.33 9.36 -7.88
CA LYS A 67 11.67 10.04 -9.13
C LYS A 67 12.91 9.47 -9.78
N THR A 68 13.86 8.93 -9.01
CA THR A 68 15.02 8.26 -9.58
C THR A 68 14.61 6.92 -10.21
N TYR A 69 14.97 6.70 -11.48
CA TYR A 69 14.66 5.48 -12.24
C TYR A 69 15.88 4.88 -12.95
N LEU A 70 16.92 5.67 -13.21
CA LEU A 70 18.15 5.18 -13.82
C LEU A 70 19.04 4.51 -12.77
N SER A 71 19.62 3.39 -13.18
CA SER A 71 20.72 2.72 -12.51
C SER A 71 22.04 3.48 -12.75
N PRO A 72 23.11 3.16 -11.98
CA PRO A 72 24.45 3.67 -12.26
C PRO A 72 24.96 3.34 -13.67
N SER A 73 24.49 2.24 -14.28
CA SER A 73 24.82 1.84 -15.65
C SER A 73 23.92 2.48 -16.71
N LYS A 74 23.16 3.53 -16.36
CA LYS A 74 22.29 4.28 -17.29
C LYS A 74 21.18 3.42 -17.93
N THR A 75 20.66 2.46 -17.17
CA THR A 75 19.53 1.62 -17.57
C THR A 75 18.39 1.73 -16.57
N CYS A 76 17.18 1.30 -16.93
CA CYS A 76 16.05 1.21 -16.00
C CYS A 76 15.22 -0.06 -16.22
N LYS A 77 14.32 -0.34 -15.28
CA LYS A 77 13.30 -1.40 -15.43
C LYS A 77 12.08 -0.84 -16.15
N LEU A 78 11.72 -1.45 -17.27
CA LEU A 78 10.51 -1.18 -18.04
C LEU A 78 9.54 -2.35 -17.93
N TYR A 79 8.31 -2.07 -17.52
CA TYR A 79 7.22 -3.04 -17.45
C TYR A 79 6.22 -2.78 -18.56
N SER A 80 5.77 -3.83 -19.25
CA SER A 80 4.61 -3.73 -20.13
C SER A 80 3.35 -3.71 -19.27
N ASN A 81 2.46 -2.74 -19.46
CA ASN A 81 1.22 -2.61 -18.70
C ASN A 81 0.00 -3.09 -19.51
N PRO A 82 -0.54 -4.29 -19.25
CA PRO A 82 -1.69 -4.81 -19.99
C PRO A 82 -2.96 -3.96 -19.83
N LEU A 83 -3.11 -3.25 -18.71
CA LEU A 83 -4.26 -2.36 -18.45
C LEU A 83 -4.20 -1.06 -19.26
N GLN A 84 -3.08 -0.79 -19.93
CA GLN A 84 -2.87 0.37 -20.79
C GLN A 84 -2.27 -0.04 -22.13
N ASN A 85 -2.89 -1.03 -22.79
CA ASN A 85 -2.52 -1.48 -24.14
C ASN A 85 -1.05 -1.90 -24.28
N HIS A 86 -0.49 -2.53 -23.24
CA HIS A 86 0.89 -3.02 -23.21
C HIS A 86 1.98 -1.95 -23.35
N VAL A 87 1.64 -0.66 -23.14
CA VAL A 87 2.62 0.43 -23.12
C VAL A 87 3.72 0.11 -22.11
N LEU A 88 4.98 0.34 -22.53
CA LEU A 88 6.15 0.20 -21.65
C LEU A 88 6.22 1.39 -20.69
N GLN A 89 6.37 1.09 -19.41
CA GLN A 89 6.37 2.07 -18.33
C GLN A 89 7.54 1.84 -17.40
N LYS A 90 8.19 2.92 -16.97
CA LYS A 90 9.36 2.84 -16.09
C LYS A 90 8.98 2.74 -14.64
N LEU A 91 9.76 1.96 -13.92
CA LEU A 91 9.64 1.76 -12.49
C LEU A 91 10.70 2.62 -11.75
N PRO A 92 10.34 3.33 -10.66
CA PRO A 92 11.33 3.99 -9.81
C PRO A 92 12.29 2.97 -9.18
N SER A 93 13.55 3.35 -8.97
CA SER A 93 14.59 2.49 -8.37
C SER A 93 14.28 2.09 -6.92
N SER A 94 13.48 2.88 -6.21
CA SER A 94 13.03 2.58 -4.83
C SER A 94 11.90 1.53 -4.77
N VAL A 95 11.36 1.10 -5.91
CA VAL A 95 10.34 0.05 -6.00
C VAL A 95 11.00 -1.23 -6.49
N ALA A 96 10.91 -2.29 -5.68
CA ALA A 96 11.50 -3.59 -5.98
C ALA A 96 10.71 -4.30 -7.08
N ASP A 97 9.39 -4.28 -6.96
CA ASP A 97 8.49 -4.97 -7.88
C ASP A 97 7.15 -4.22 -8.06
N TRP A 98 6.54 -4.44 -9.22
CA TRP A 98 5.26 -3.89 -9.62
C TRP A 98 4.47 -4.94 -10.39
N SER A 99 3.18 -5.03 -10.09
CA SER A 99 2.27 -5.96 -10.74
C SER A 99 0.96 -5.27 -11.10
N TYR A 100 0.34 -5.71 -12.19
CA TYR A 100 -1.09 -5.44 -12.38
C TYR A 100 -1.88 -6.47 -11.57
N VAL A 101 -2.85 -5.99 -10.82
CA VAL A 101 -3.75 -6.79 -9.98
C VAL A 101 -5.14 -6.33 -10.38
N SER A 102 -5.62 -6.73 -11.55
CA SER A 102 -6.96 -6.29 -12.02
C SER A 102 -8.04 -7.06 -11.27
N GLN A 103 -8.28 -6.67 -10.01
CA GLN A 103 -9.25 -7.27 -9.11
C GLN A 103 -10.22 -6.20 -8.63
N CYS A 104 -11.42 -6.21 -9.20
CA CYS A 104 -12.52 -5.36 -8.75
C CYS A 104 -13.60 -6.29 -8.21
N SER A 105 -13.92 -6.19 -6.92
CA SER A 105 -15.12 -6.86 -6.42
C SER A 105 -16.32 -5.96 -6.69
N PRO A 106 -17.41 -6.48 -7.32
CA PRO A 106 -18.66 -5.74 -7.42
C PRO A 106 -19.39 -5.65 -6.08
N ASP A 107 -18.91 -6.33 -5.03
CA ASP A 107 -19.53 -6.37 -3.72
C ASP A 107 -19.48 -5.02 -3.03
N ILE A 108 -20.61 -4.62 -2.44
CA ILE A 108 -20.69 -3.44 -1.59
C ILE A 108 -20.43 -3.87 -0.15
N HIS A 109 -19.26 -3.51 0.37
CA HIS A 109 -18.93 -3.72 1.77
C HIS A 109 -19.66 -2.67 2.61
N SER A 110 -20.61 -3.12 3.42
CA SER A 110 -21.42 -2.27 4.27
C SER A 110 -21.11 -2.50 5.75
N ARG A 111 -20.85 -1.44 6.52
CA ARG A 111 -20.70 -1.54 7.98
C ARG A 111 -21.61 -0.55 8.69
N LEU A 112 -22.18 -0.98 9.81
CA LEU A 112 -22.99 -0.17 10.70
C LEU A 112 -22.19 0.19 11.95
N HIS A 113 -22.31 1.44 12.39
CA HIS A 113 -21.59 2.00 13.51
C HIS A 113 -22.58 2.62 14.49
N THR A 114 -22.65 2.05 15.69
CA THR A 114 -23.51 2.51 16.78
C THR A 114 -22.81 3.55 17.67
N SER A 115 -21.49 3.73 17.51
CA SER A 115 -20.70 4.71 18.26
C SER A 115 -19.64 5.36 17.37
N VAL A 116 -19.16 6.54 17.80
CA VAL A 116 -18.06 7.24 17.13
C VAL A 116 -16.75 6.43 17.16
N SER A 117 -16.52 5.66 18.22
CA SER A 117 -15.31 4.83 18.39
C SER A 117 -15.33 3.56 17.53
N SER A 118 -16.50 2.99 17.23
CA SER A 118 -16.64 1.79 16.36
C SER A 118 -16.28 2.02 14.88
N ARG A 119 -15.90 3.25 14.49
CA ARG A 119 -15.74 3.69 13.10
C ARG A 119 -14.33 3.50 12.53
N TYR A 120 -13.32 3.33 13.37
CA TYR A 120 -11.92 3.45 12.95
C TYR A 120 -11.50 2.39 11.92
N GLU A 121 -11.99 1.15 12.04
CA GLU A 121 -11.64 0.05 11.12
C GLU A 121 -12.24 0.22 9.72
N ALA A 122 -13.30 1.03 9.54
CA ALA A 122 -14.02 1.11 8.27
C ALA A 122 -13.57 2.26 7.35
N CYS A 123 -12.95 3.30 7.90
CA CYS A 123 -12.57 4.50 7.14
C CYS A 123 -11.07 4.56 6.81
N ALA A 124 -10.26 3.66 7.35
CA ALA A 124 -8.84 3.62 7.10
C ALA A 124 -8.53 2.37 6.25
N PRO A 125 -7.93 2.51 5.06
CA PRO A 125 -7.42 1.37 4.28
C PRO A 125 -6.16 0.81 4.95
N LEU A 126 -6.23 0.52 6.25
CA LEU A 126 -5.15 -0.01 7.08
C LEU A 126 -5.24 -1.54 7.20
N ASP A 127 -6.14 -2.18 6.45
CA ASP A 127 -6.50 -3.60 6.58
C ASP A 127 -5.35 -4.57 6.25
N THR A 128 -4.24 -4.12 5.63
CA THR A 128 -3.17 -5.04 5.21
C THR A 128 -1.95 -5.09 6.12
N ASN A 129 -1.71 -4.11 7.01
CA ASN A 129 -0.54 -4.09 7.89
C ASN A 129 -0.86 -3.44 9.25
N ASP A 130 -0.32 -4.01 10.33
CA ASP A 130 -0.41 -3.41 11.66
C ASP A 130 0.45 -2.14 11.74
N TRP A 131 -0.13 -1.01 11.38
CA TRP A 131 0.53 0.30 11.44
C TRP A 131 0.98 0.68 12.87
N SER A 132 0.43 0.02 13.90
CA SER A 132 0.77 0.27 15.30
C SER A 132 2.00 -0.52 15.77
N ALA A 133 2.51 -1.45 14.95
CA ALA A 133 3.69 -2.23 15.26
C ALA A 133 4.91 -1.34 15.51
N GLY A 134 5.61 -1.57 16.62
CA GLY A 134 6.80 -0.80 17.01
C GLY A 134 6.52 0.60 17.56
N LEU A 135 5.26 0.95 17.83
CA LEU A 135 4.86 2.22 18.45
C LEU A 135 4.36 1.99 19.88
N ASP A 136 4.88 2.79 20.82
CA ASP A 136 4.43 2.79 22.22
C ASP A 136 3.24 3.73 22.40
N PHE A 137 2.04 3.16 22.58
CA PHE A 137 0.84 3.92 22.96
C PHE A 137 0.61 3.82 24.46
N PRO A 138 0.48 4.96 25.17
CA PRO A 138 0.14 4.93 26.58
C PRO A 138 -1.23 4.26 26.77
N LYS A 139 -1.27 3.22 27.60
CA LYS A 139 -2.51 2.54 27.98
C LYS A 139 -3.38 3.54 28.74
N GLY A 140 -4.64 3.70 28.33
CA GLY A 140 -5.60 4.51 29.06
C GLY A 140 -5.89 3.92 30.45
N PRO A 141 -6.50 4.70 31.36
CA PRO A 141 -6.92 4.22 32.68
C PRO A 141 -7.95 3.08 32.61
N GLU A 142 -8.67 2.98 31.48
CA GLU A 142 -9.41 1.77 31.10
C GLU A 142 -8.54 0.96 30.14
N SER A 143 -8.43 -0.33 30.40
CA SER A 143 -7.57 -1.36 29.78
C SER A 143 -7.80 -1.61 28.27
N GLY A 144 -8.23 -0.59 27.52
CA GLY A 144 -8.26 -0.56 26.07
C GLY A 144 -6.97 0.00 25.46
N LYS A 145 -6.56 -0.56 24.32
CA LYS A 145 -5.58 0.05 23.42
C LYS A 145 -6.10 1.43 23.02
N LEU A 146 -5.37 2.51 23.33
CA LEU A 146 -5.75 3.85 22.89
C LEU A 146 -5.60 3.92 21.38
N ASP A 147 -6.74 3.86 20.69
CA ASP A 147 -6.78 3.95 19.25
C ASP A 147 -6.84 5.42 18.81
N VAL A 148 -5.73 5.89 18.24
CA VAL A 148 -5.55 7.27 17.81
C VAL A 148 -5.81 7.46 16.32
N GLY A 149 -5.95 6.37 15.56
CA GLY A 149 -6.12 6.42 14.11
C GLY A 149 -7.41 7.14 13.72
N GLY A 150 -7.32 8.07 12.77
CA GLY A 150 -8.48 8.77 12.23
C GLY A 150 -9.27 9.67 13.18
N THR A 151 -8.85 9.83 14.44
CA THR A 151 -9.52 10.68 15.46
C THR A 151 -9.58 12.17 15.07
N ARG A 152 -8.79 12.61 14.09
CA ARG A 152 -8.85 13.99 13.54
C ARG A 152 -9.34 14.07 12.10
N SER A 153 -9.83 12.97 11.54
CA SER A 153 -10.38 12.92 10.19
C SER A 153 -11.68 13.72 10.06
N LYS A 154 -12.04 14.10 8.83
CA LYS A 154 -13.33 14.76 8.54
C LYS A 154 -14.51 13.88 8.93
N ALA A 155 -14.39 12.58 8.63
CA ALA A 155 -15.31 11.53 9.02
C ALA A 155 -15.57 11.54 10.54
N TYR A 156 -14.52 11.43 11.34
CA TYR A 156 -14.62 11.44 12.80
C TYR A 156 -15.32 12.71 13.31
N LYS A 157 -14.87 13.89 12.87
CA LYS A 157 -15.48 15.18 13.25
C LYS A 157 -16.97 15.24 12.93
N PHE A 158 -17.39 14.73 11.78
CA PHE A 158 -18.80 14.64 11.39
C PHE A 158 -19.60 13.76 12.36
N ALA A 159 -19.13 12.54 12.65
CA ALA A 159 -19.82 11.64 13.57
C ALA A 159 -19.87 12.21 14.98
N THR A 160 -18.76 12.74 15.50
CA THR A 160 -18.72 13.39 16.81
C THR A 160 -19.71 14.55 16.91
N LYS A 161 -19.82 15.36 15.85
CA LYS A 161 -20.79 16.46 15.84
C LYS A 161 -22.22 15.92 15.93
N ARG A 162 -22.59 14.94 15.11
CA ARG A 162 -23.94 14.36 15.11
C ARG A 162 -24.28 13.64 16.41
N SER A 163 -23.34 12.85 16.95
CA SER A 163 -23.54 12.15 18.22
C SER A 163 -23.66 13.07 19.44
N LYS A 164 -23.29 14.36 19.34
CA LYS A 164 -23.57 15.36 20.38
C LYS A 164 -24.97 15.96 20.27
N GLU A 165 -25.59 15.87 19.10
CA GLU A 165 -26.93 16.40 18.84
C GLU A 165 -28.02 15.40 19.25
N ASP A 166 -27.82 14.10 18.95
CA ASP A 166 -28.72 13.01 19.35
C ASP A 166 -28.02 11.63 19.24
N ARG A 167 -28.74 10.55 19.52
CA ARG A 167 -28.32 9.17 19.22
C ARG A 167 -28.44 8.90 17.73
N TYR A 168 -27.30 8.88 17.05
CA TYR A 168 -27.18 8.52 15.63
C TYR A 168 -26.58 7.12 15.46
N ILE A 169 -27.04 6.43 14.42
CA ILE A 169 -26.37 5.26 13.85
C ILE A 169 -25.81 5.69 12.50
N PHE A 170 -24.57 5.32 12.21
CA PHE A 170 -23.92 5.64 10.94
C PHE A 170 -23.73 4.37 10.12
N SER A 171 -23.97 4.43 8.81
CA SER A 171 -23.56 3.38 7.88
C SER A 171 -22.39 3.86 7.02
N THR A 172 -21.50 2.94 6.68
CA THR A 172 -20.47 3.11 5.65
C THR A 172 -20.69 2.07 4.57
N HIS A 173 -20.49 2.48 3.32
CA HIS A 173 -20.58 1.62 2.15
C HIS A 173 -19.33 1.87 1.30
N SER A 174 -18.59 0.82 0.95
CA SER A 174 -17.38 0.92 0.14
C SER A 174 -17.37 -0.13 -0.97
N VAL A 175 -16.71 0.24 -2.07
CA VAL A 175 -16.37 -0.63 -3.19
C VAL A 175 -14.86 -0.46 -3.41
N THR A 176 -14.16 -1.58 -3.57
CA THR A 176 -12.69 -1.59 -3.68
C THR A 176 -12.27 -2.20 -5.00
N CYS A 177 -11.45 -1.47 -5.74
CA CYS A 177 -10.86 -1.90 -7.00
C CYS A 177 -9.34 -1.83 -6.88
N GLY A 178 -8.70 -3.00 -6.85
CA GLY A 178 -7.27 -3.12 -7.07
C GLY A 178 -6.99 -3.07 -8.57
N HIS A 179 -5.94 -2.33 -8.95
CA HIS A 179 -5.44 -2.32 -10.33
C HIS A 179 -3.94 -2.58 -10.39
N TYR A 180 -3.19 -2.10 -9.39
CA TYR A 180 -1.74 -2.19 -9.34
C TYR A 180 -1.28 -2.55 -7.93
N GLY A 181 -0.27 -3.41 -7.85
CA GLY A 181 0.47 -3.76 -6.64
C GLY A 181 1.87 -3.17 -6.70
N PHE A 182 2.38 -2.73 -5.55
CA PHE A 182 3.72 -2.18 -5.42
C PHE A 182 4.44 -2.83 -4.24
N MET A 183 5.69 -3.22 -4.45
CA MET A 183 6.58 -3.65 -3.39
C MET A 183 7.77 -2.69 -3.31
N LEU A 184 7.91 -1.98 -2.20
CA LEU A 184 9.08 -1.14 -1.96
C LEU A 184 10.33 -2.00 -1.78
N SER A 185 11.47 -1.46 -2.20
CA SER A 185 12.78 -2.02 -1.85
C SER A 185 12.99 -2.01 -0.34
N ASN A 186 13.74 -2.98 0.20
CA ASN A 186 14.01 -3.08 1.65
C ASN A 186 14.69 -1.82 2.22
N THR A 187 15.51 -1.14 1.43
CA THR A 187 16.21 0.08 1.79
C THR A 187 15.98 1.16 0.73
N PRO A 188 14.74 1.69 0.63
CA PRO A 188 14.39 2.64 -0.40
C PRO A 188 15.08 3.98 -0.13
N SER A 189 15.50 4.68 -1.19
CA SER A 189 16.19 5.95 -1.03
C SER A 189 15.23 7.04 -0.56
N LEU A 190 15.63 7.85 0.42
CA LEU A 190 14.84 9.00 0.87
C LEU A 190 15.00 10.20 -0.07
N THR A 191 13.97 11.05 -0.13
CA THR A 191 14.08 12.33 -0.85
C THR A 191 15.14 13.23 -0.21
N LEU A 192 15.85 14.03 -1.02
CA LEU A 192 16.85 14.98 -0.50
C LEU A 192 16.24 15.95 0.53
N LYS A 193 15.01 16.39 0.28
CA LYS A 193 14.28 17.29 1.18
C LYS A 193 14.03 16.63 2.54
N PHE A 194 13.65 15.36 2.56
CA PHE A 194 13.42 14.62 3.79
C PHE A 194 14.74 14.36 4.53
N LYS A 195 15.80 13.95 3.84
CA LYS A 195 17.15 13.79 4.42
C LYS A 195 17.63 15.06 5.13
N LYS A 196 17.57 16.21 4.46
CA LYS A 196 17.94 17.51 5.06
C LYS A 196 17.14 17.86 6.31
N ARG A 197 15.90 17.37 6.43
CA ARG A 197 15.08 17.57 7.63
C ARG A 197 15.49 16.63 8.75
N LEU A 198 15.94 15.42 8.44
CA LEU A 198 16.50 14.50 9.43
C LEU A 198 17.84 15.01 9.96
N ASP A 199 18.70 15.56 9.09
CA ASP A 199 20.04 16.04 9.45
C ASP A 199 20.03 17.18 10.50
N ILE A 200 18.92 17.91 10.62
CA ILE A 200 18.75 19.00 11.59
C ILE A 200 18.01 18.57 12.86
N LEU A 201 17.56 17.31 12.94
CA LEU A 201 16.88 16.84 14.14
C LEU A 201 17.89 16.73 15.29
N PRO A 202 17.47 17.10 16.52
CA PRO A 202 18.26 16.83 17.70
C PRO A 202 18.56 15.33 17.84
N PRO A 203 19.73 14.95 18.38
CA PRO A 203 20.12 13.54 18.52
C PRO A 203 19.23 12.75 19.49
N HIS A 204 18.52 13.44 20.38
CA HIS A 204 17.63 12.84 21.37
C HIS A 204 16.30 13.57 21.42
N TYR A 205 15.23 12.81 21.62
CA TYR A 205 13.88 13.33 21.85
C TYR A 205 13.61 13.46 23.35
N ASN A 206 13.47 14.70 23.86
CA ASN A 206 13.22 15.03 25.26
C ASN A 206 12.38 16.33 25.37
N SER A 207 12.06 16.77 26.59
CA SER A 207 11.22 17.96 26.81
C SER A 207 11.79 19.26 26.22
N SER A 208 13.10 19.36 26.03
CA SER A 208 13.78 20.53 25.46
C SER A 208 13.93 20.46 23.94
N THR A 209 13.76 19.28 23.34
CA THR A 209 13.95 19.01 21.90
C THR A 209 12.68 18.57 21.17
N LYS A 210 11.57 18.48 21.90
CA LYS A 210 10.24 18.11 21.40
C LYS A 210 9.56 19.24 20.61
#